data_AF-A0A158KKL2-F1
#
_entry.id   AF-A0A158KKL2-F1
#
_cell.length_a   1.000
_cell.length_b   1.000
_cell.length_c   1.000
_cell.angle_alpha   90.00
_cell.angle_beta   90.00
_cell.angle_gamma   90.00
#
_symmetry.space_group_name_H-M   'P 1'
#
loop_
_entity.id
_entity.type
_entity.pdbx_description
1 polymer ?
#
loop_
_entity_poly.entity_id
_entity_poly.type
_entity_poly.pdbx_seq_one_letter_code
_entity_poly.pdbx_strand_id
1 'polypeptide(L)' 'MLRAEETVRSPDLAGALALGQRVSADLEAQGAIEIVNALTTAKWRPIEAAKLLGMSRATLYRRIAKHDIVPPHRR' A
#
# COMPACT_ATOMS: atom_id res chain seq x y z
N MET A 1 -16.22 -38.14 -34.99
CA MET A 1 -16.84 -36.80 -34.96
C MET A 1 -17.48 -36.59 -33.59
N LEU A 2 -16.74 -36.10 -32.60
CA LEU A 2 -17.36 -35.33 -31.50
C LEU A 2 -16.27 -34.44 -30.90
N ARG A 3 -16.51 -33.13 -30.99
CA ARG A 3 -15.68 -32.06 -30.45
C ARG A 3 -15.49 -32.26 -28.95
N ALA A 4 -14.24 -32.50 -28.54
CA ALA A 4 -13.79 -32.09 -27.22
C ALA A 4 -13.49 -30.58 -27.33
N GLU A 5 -14.53 -29.76 -27.25
CA GLU A 5 -14.35 -28.35 -26.89
C GLU A 5 -14.00 -28.33 -25.41
N GLU A 6 -12.73 -28.66 -25.14
CA GLU A 6 -12.06 -28.31 -23.90
C GLU A 6 -12.06 -26.78 -23.85
N THR A 7 -13.16 -26.23 -23.35
CA THR A 7 -13.23 -24.86 -22.86
C THR A 7 -12.21 -24.81 -21.75
N VAL A 8 -10.97 -24.51 -22.11
CA VAL A 8 -9.95 -23.98 -21.22
C VAL A 8 -10.65 -22.84 -20.51
N ARG A 9 -11.09 -23.10 -19.28
CA ARG A 9 -11.76 -22.14 -18.43
C ARG A 9 -10.75 -21.01 -18.28
N SER A 10 -10.92 -19.97 -19.08
CA SER A 10 -10.18 -18.74 -18.95
C SER A 10 -10.23 -18.39 -17.46
N PRO A 11 -9.09 -18.13 -16.79
CA PRO A 11 -9.11 -17.80 -15.38
C PRO A 11 -10.15 -16.71 -15.19
N ASP A 12 -11.13 -16.97 -14.33
CA ASP A 12 -12.26 -16.08 -14.12
C ASP A 12 -11.72 -14.67 -13.89
N LEU A 13 -11.97 -13.78 -14.85
CA LEU A 13 -11.42 -12.43 -14.85
C LEU A 13 -11.84 -11.67 -13.59
N ALA A 14 -13.03 -12.00 -13.06
CA ALA A 14 -13.51 -11.47 -11.79
C ALA A 14 -12.62 -11.93 -10.62
N GLY A 15 -12.30 -13.22 -10.54
CA GLY A 15 -11.35 -13.76 -9.55
C GLY A 15 -9.94 -13.14 -9.66
N ALA A 16 -9.41 -12.96 -10.86
CA ALA A 16 -8.11 -12.32 -11.07
C ALA A 16 -8.10 -10.83 -10.64
N LEU A 17 -9.17 -10.09 -10.95
CA LEU A 17 -9.33 -8.70 -10.53
C LEU A 17 -9.45 -8.58 -9.01
N ALA A 18 -10.24 -9.45 -8.36
CA ALA A 18 -10.40 -9.46 -6.91
C ALA A 18 -9.06 -9.72 -6.20
N LEU A 19 -8.25 -10.65 -6.71
CA LEU A 19 -6.90 -10.88 -6.20
C LEU A 19 -6.01 -9.64 -6.38
N GLY A 20 -6.02 -9.02 -7.57
CA GLY A 20 -5.26 -7.80 -7.84
C GLY A 20 -5.65 -6.65 -6.91
N GLN A 21 -6.96 -6.46 -6.64
CA GLN A 21 -7.46 -5.48 -5.69
C GLN A 21 -6.98 -5.76 -4.27
N ARG A 22 -7.00 -7.04 -3.86
CA ARG A 22 -6.55 -7.45 -2.53
C ARG A 22 -5.05 -7.19 -2.34
N VAL A 23 -4.23 -7.64 -3.29
CA VAL A 23 -2.78 -7.40 -3.27
C VAL A 23 -2.48 -5.89 -3.24
N SER A 24 -3.19 -5.10 -4.04
CA SER A 24 -3.03 -3.64 -4.03
C SER A 24 -3.35 -3.04 -2.66
N ALA A 25 -4.44 -3.48 -2.02
CA ALA A 25 -4.82 -3.03 -0.68
C ALA A 25 -3.79 -3.43 0.39
N ASP A 26 -3.27 -4.66 0.33
CA ASP A 26 -2.26 -5.15 1.26
C ASP A 26 -0.93 -4.37 1.11
N LEU A 27 -0.52 -4.06 -0.13
CA LEU A 27 0.64 -3.20 -0.40
C LEU A 27 0.46 -1.77 0.12
N GLU A 28 -0.75 -1.21 -0.01
CA GLU A 28 -1.07 0.12 0.53
C GLU A 28 -1.05 0.13 2.08
N ALA A 29 -1.58 -0.93 2.72
CA ALA A 29 -1.52 -1.08 4.17
C ALA A 29 -0.07 -1.22 4.67
N GLN A 30 0.74 -2.01 3.97
CA GLN A 30 2.17 -2.15 4.27
C GLN A 30 2.90 -0.79 4.15
N GLY A 31 2.59 -0.02 3.11
CA GLY A 31 3.13 1.33 2.93
C GLY A 31 2.77 2.29 4.08
N ALA A 32 1.56 2.20 4.63
CA ALA A 32 1.17 3.00 5.80
C ALA A 32 1.96 2.59 7.06
N ILE A 33 2.14 1.29 7.28
CA ILE A 33 2.92 0.75 8.41
C ILE A 33 4.37 1.22 8.35
N GLU A 34 5.01 1.17 7.18
CA GLU A 34 6.38 1.64 6.98
C GLU A 34 6.54 3.13 7.31
N ILE A 35 5.56 3.96 6.96
CA ILE A 35 5.56 5.38 7.29
C ILE A 35 5.48 5.60 8.80
N VAL A 36 4.59 4.90 9.49
CA VAL A 36 4.46 4.99 10.95
C VAL A 36 5.74 4.53 11.64
N ASN A 37 6.35 3.44 11.18
CA ASN A 37 7.62 2.94 11.72
C ASN A 37 8.75 3.95 11.52
N ALA A 38 8.89 4.53 10.33
CA ALA A 38 9.92 5.54 10.07
C ALA A 38 9.68 6.83 10.87
N LEU A 39 8.43 7.29 11.00
CA LEU A 39 8.08 8.43 11.86
C LEU A 39 8.42 8.14 13.32
N THR A 40 8.11 6.94 13.81
CA THR A 40 8.40 6.52 15.18
C THR A 40 9.91 6.49 15.44
N THR A 41 10.69 5.86 14.56
CA THR A 41 12.16 5.84 14.61
C THR A 41 12.75 7.26 14.58
N ALA A 42 12.19 8.14 13.75
CA ALA A 42 12.58 9.54 13.65
C ALA A 42 12.06 10.43 14.80
N LYS A 43 11.46 9.87 15.85
CA LYS A 43 10.82 10.62 16.96
C LYS A 43 9.81 11.66 16.46
N TRP A 44 9.01 11.27 15.47
CA TRP A 44 8.00 12.09 14.81
C TRP A 44 8.56 13.34 14.10
N ARG A 45 9.83 13.32 13.67
CA ARG A 45 10.44 14.36 12.84
C ARG A 45 10.26 14.02 11.35
N PRO A 46 9.34 14.68 10.61
CA PRO A 46 8.98 14.25 9.25
C PRO A 46 10.13 14.34 8.25
N ILE A 47 11.04 15.30 8.43
CA ILE A 47 12.20 15.46 7.54
C ILE A 47 13.14 14.25 7.65
N GLU A 48 13.39 13.78 8.87
CA GLU A 48 14.27 12.62 9.10
C GLU A 48 13.57 11.33 8.67
N ALA A 49 12.26 11.19 8.92
CA ALA A 49 11.48 10.05 8.43
C ALA A 49 11.48 9.96 6.89
N ALA A 50 11.36 11.10 6.19
CA ALA A 50 11.42 11.13 4.73
C ALA A 50 12.77 10.64 4.20
N LYS A 51 13.88 11.04 4.86
CA LYS A 51 15.23 10.55 4.53
C LYS A 51 15.36 9.05 4.77
N LEU A 52 14.85 8.54 5.90
CA LEU A 52 14.87 7.11 6.21
C LEU A 52 14.11 6.27 5.17
N LEU A 53 13.03 6.81 4.63
CA LEU A 53 12.22 6.17 3.59
C LEU A 53 12.72 6.43 2.16
N GLY A 54 13.80 7.19 1.98
CA GLY A 54 14.35 7.52 0.66
C GLY A 54 13.40 8.33 -0.24
N MET A 55 12.47 9.10 0.33
CA MET A 55 11.49 9.87 -0.45
C MET A 55 11.50 11.37 -0.12
N SER A 56 10.89 12.17 -0.99
CA SER A 56 10.75 13.61 -0.74
C SER A 56 9.77 13.92 0.39
N ARG A 57 9.97 15.06 1.07
CA ARG A 57 9.06 15.58 2.11
C ARG A 57 7.62 15.74 1.60
N ALA A 58 7.46 16.21 0.37
CA ALA A 58 6.14 16.41 -0.24
C ALA A 58 5.41 15.08 -0.44
N THR A 59 6.13 14.03 -0.84
CA THR A 59 5.54 12.68 -0.97
C THR A 59 5.18 12.10 0.39
N LEU A 60 6.03 12.29 1.40
CA LEU A 60 5.71 11.87 2.77
C LEU A 60 4.41 12.53 3.27
N TYR A 61 4.25 13.85 3.12
CA TYR A 61 3.03 14.54 3.56
C TYR A 61 1.78 14.10 2.83
N ARG A 62 1.86 13.87 1.51
CA ARG A 62 0.73 13.34 0.74
C ARG A 62 0.30 11.97 1.25
N ARG A 63 1.26 11.10 1.58
CA ARG A 63 0.96 9.77 2.13
C ARG A 63 0.41 9.85 3.56
N ILE A 64 0.97 10.71 4.41
CA ILE A 64 0.44 10.96 5.77
C ILE A 64 -1.03 11.39 5.70
N ALA A 65 -1.37 12.34 4.83
CA ALA A 65 -2.74 12.79 4.65
C ALA A 65 -3.65 11.70 4.04
N LYS A 66 -3.15 10.94 3.06
CA LYS A 66 -3.89 9.83 2.43
C LYS A 66 -4.28 8.74 3.45
N HIS A 67 -3.39 8.44 4.39
CA HIS A 67 -3.58 7.37 5.38
C HIS A 67 -4.04 7.87 6.75
N ASP A 68 -4.37 9.17 6.88
CA ASP A 68 -4.77 9.81 8.14
C ASP A 68 -3.83 9.52 9.31
N ILE A 69 -2.52 9.55 9.06
CA ILE A 69 -1.50 9.22 10.07
C ILE A 69 -1.32 10.42 11.01
N VAL A 70 -1.83 10.29 12.24
CA VAL A 70 -1.75 11.34 13.26
C VAL A 70 -0.63 11.07 14.27
N PRO A 71 0.22 12.07 14.59
CA PRO A 71 1.19 11.94 15.66
C PRO A 71 0.56 11.72 17.04
N PRO A 72 1.13 10.88 17.91
CA PRO A 72 0.57 10.53 19.22
C PRO A 72 0.53 11.71 20.20
N HIS A 73 1.35 12.74 19.98
CA HIS A 73 1.34 13.97 20.77
C HIS A 73 0.29 14.99 20.31
N ARG A 74 -0.48 14.68 19.26
CA ARG A 74 -1.59 15.51 18.75
C ARG A 74 -2.96 14.86 18.92
N ARG A 75 -3.04 13.74 19.63
CA ARG A 75 -4.28 13.01 19.86
C ARG A 75 -4.94 13.42 21.16
#